data_AF-W2TRW1-F1
#
_entry.id   AF-W2TRW1-F1
#
_cell.length_a   1.000
_cell.length_b   1.000
_cell.length_c   1.000
_cell.angle_alpha   90.00
_cell.angle_beta   90.00
_cell.angle_gamma   90.00
#
_symmetry.space_group_name_H-M   'P 1'
#
loop_
_entity.id
_entity.type
_entity.pdbx_description
1 polymer ?
#
loop_
_entity_poly.entity_id
_entity_poly.type
_entity_poly.pdbx_seq_one_letter_code
_entity_poly.pdbx_strand_id
1 'polypeptide(L)'
;MSLLFRLKLQGDKVYILDLAAKLDETANFLCSEKWKTRSGSAVEFPAPFGRDLTKEEEYIADLDSKTGASLKLTILNRKGRIWTVVAGGGASVVFTDTVCDLGGASELANYGEYSGDPSETQTFEYAKTLLSVMTEGPPHPQGKVLIIGGSIANFTNVAKTFGGIVRAFEVFLERLHEHKVTIYVRRGGPNYQEGLRKIKEAAQKLDLPIHVFGPETHMTSIVGPALGISELPAVPHVPQTTGQFLLSPERNTAGGIRTEIDPAAGDAADHVNHDNEVHENYDSLFEKNTKAIVWGQQQKAIQGMLDFDYVCRRAEPSVVASTYPFTGDNKQKYYFGHREILIPAYKSMAKAFATHPEATVMVTFASLRSVYETVLEALQFPQIRVIAIIAEGVPENQTRKLIKVAGEKGVTLIGPATVGGIKPGCFKIGNTGGMMDNILASKLYRPGSVAYVSRSGGLSNELNNIIGANSDGVFEGIAIGGDRYPGSTYTDHILRYEKDDRQVDPGANDGFSISLEDKKSESSFLAAEYKKR
;
A
#
# COMPACT_ATOMS: atom_id res chain seq x y z
N MET A 1 -15.87 -5.21 19.75
CA MET A 1 -15.65 -5.47 21.20
C MET A 1 -15.69 -6.97 21.44
N SER A 2 -14.69 -7.50 22.14
CA SER A 2 -14.67 -8.87 22.65
C SER A 2 -14.61 -8.81 24.17
N LEU A 3 -15.43 -9.59 24.86
CA LEU A 3 -15.56 -9.58 26.33
C LEU A 3 -15.50 -11.01 26.86
N LEU A 4 -14.73 -11.21 27.92
CA LEU A 4 -14.72 -12.43 28.72
C LEU A 4 -15.01 -12.04 30.17
N PHE A 5 -16.00 -12.68 30.79
CA PHE A 5 -16.39 -12.42 32.16
C PHE A 5 -16.26 -13.68 33.02
N ARG A 6 -15.81 -13.51 34.26
CA ARG A 6 -16.11 -14.46 35.34
C ARG A 6 -17.16 -13.84 36.24
N LEU A 7 -18.32 -14.50 36.33
CA LEU A 7 -19.46 -13.99 37.08
C LEU A 7 -19.74 -14.87 38.31
N LYS A 8 -20.16 -14.25 39.40
CA LYS A 8 -20.77 -14.93 40.54
C LYS A 8 -22.20 -14.43 40.69
N LEU A 9 -23.15 -15.36 40.78
CA LEU A 9 -24.53 -15.07 41.14
C LEU A 9 -24.72 -15.34 42.62
N GLN A 10 -25.27 -14.40 43.37
CA GLN A 10 -25.61 -14.59 44.77
C GLN A 10 -26.95 -13.89 45.05
N GLY A 11 -27.99 -14.70 45.24
CA GLY A 11 -29.37 -14.21 45.28
C GLY A 11 -29.79 -13.61 43.94
N ASP A 12 -30.33 -12.40 43.99
CA ASP A 12 -30.73 -11.57 42.84
C ASP A 12 -29.59 -10.69 42.30
N LYS A 13 -28.36 -10.82 42.85
CA LYS A 13 -27.22 -9.98 42.50
C LYS A 13 -26.22 -10.70 41.61
N VAL A 14 -25.74 -9.98 40.59
CA VAL A 14 -24.64 -10.39 39.69
C VAL A 14 -23.36 -9.67 40.12
N TYR A 15 -22.30 -10.44 40.36
CA TYR A 15 -20.97 -9.94 40.69
C TYR A 15 -20.02 -10.25 39.53
N ILE A 16 -19.34 -9.23 39.01
CA ILE A 16 -18.28 -9.40 38.00
C ILE A 16 -16.97 -9.61 38.77
N LEU A 17 -16.48 -10.86 38.80
CA LEU A 17 -15.25 -11.24 39.48
C LEU A 17 -14.00 -10.96 38.64
N ASP A 18 -14.12 -11.10 37.32
CA ASP A 18 -13.04 -10.86 36.36
C ASP A 18 -13.63 -10.39 35.02
N LEU A 19 -12.89 -9.55 34.30
CA LEU A 19 -13.27 -8.97 33.01
C LEU A 19 -12.03 -8.76 32.15
N ALA A 20 -11.96 -9.45 31.01
CA ALA A 20 -11.03 -9.13 29.94
C ALA A 20 -11.80 -8.56 28.74
N ALA A 21 -11.32 -7.44 28.19
CA ALA A 21 -11.97 -6.75 27.09
C ALA A 21 -10.96 -6.32 26.01
N LYS A 22 -11.42 -6.31 24.75
CA LYS A 22 -10.77 -5.60 23.64
C LYS A 22 -11.76 -4.64 23.01
N LEU A 23 -11.39 -3.37 22.93
CA LEU A 23 -12.14 -2.32 22.24
C LEU A 23 -11.53 -2.09 20.86
N ASP A 24 -12.36 -1.67 19.92
CA ASP A 24 -11.94 -1.29 18.57
C ASP A 24 -11.56 0.19 18.59
N GLU A 25 -10.28 0.50 18.79
CA GLU A 25 -9.79 1.87 18.97
C GLU A 25 -10.21 2.82 17.84
N THR A 26 -10.39 2.32 16.62
CA THR A 26 -10.85 3.14 15.48
C THR A 26 -12.25 3.73 15.70
N ALA A 27 -13.05 3.15 16.60
CA ALA A 27 -14.35 3.66 17.01
C ALA A 27 -14.28 4.75 18.08
N ASN A 28 -13.09 5.18 18.51
CA ASN A 28 -12.93 6.20 19.56
C ASN A 28 -13.68 7.49 19.21
N PHE A 29 -13.66 7.93 17.96
CA PHE A 29 -14.39 9.14 17.55
C PHE A 29 -15.92 9.04 17.67
N LEU A 30 -16.46 7.83 17.72
CA LEU A 30 -17.89 7.56 17.96
C LEU A 30 -18.21 7.38 19.45
N CYS A 31 -17.22 6.89 20.22
CA CYS A 31 -17.44 6.38 21.57
C CYS A 31 -16.73 7.18 22.66
N SER A 32 -15.96 8.22 22.33
CA SER A 32 -15.13 8.99 23.28
C SER A 32 -15.89 9.51 24.49
N GLU A 33 -17.16 9.88 24.32
CA GLU A 33 -18.02 10.33 25.41
C GLU A 33 -18.40 9.22 26.39
N LYS A 34 -18.49 7.97 25.91
CA LYS A 34 -18.81 6.79 26.72
C LYS A 34 -17.55 6.09 27.23
N TRP A 35 -16.44 6.21 26.52
CA TRP A 35 -15.15 5.63 26.88
C TRP A 35 -14.41 6.53 27.85
N LYS A 36 -15.04 6.74 29.01
CA LYS A 36 -14.50 7.48 30.13
C LYS A 36 -14.41 6.58 31.35
N THR A 37 -13.34 6.72 32.13
CA THR A 37 -13.20 6.09 33.43
C THR A 37 -14.23 6.65 34.40
N ARG A 38 -14.37 6.03 35.59
CA ARG A 38 -15.26 6.56 36.64
C ARG A 38 -14.89 7.98 37.10
N SER A 39 -13.63 8.39 36.91
CA SER A 39 -13.15 9.73 37.21
C SER A 39 -13.31 10.71 36.03
N GLY A 40 -13.85 10.27 34.89
CA GLY A 40 -14.08 11.10 33.71
C GLY A 40 -12.90 11.18 32.74
N SER A 41 -11.77 10.53 33.02
CA SER A 41 -10.61 10.46 32.11
C SER A 41 -10.90 9.57 30.91
N ALA A 42 -10.21 9.77 29.78
CA ALA A 42 -10.34 8.87 28.62
C ALA A 42 -9.88 7.43 28.95
N VAL A 43 -10.39 6.45 28.21
CA VAL A 43 -9.89 5.06 28.29
C VAL A 43 -8.43 5.01 27.82
N GLU A 44 -7.60 4.34 28.61
CA GLU A 44 -6.21 4.04 28.26
C GLU A 44 -6.12 2.65 27.63
N PHE A 45 -5.27 2.52 26.61
CA PHE A 45 -4.94 1.25 25.98
C PHE A 45 -3.58 0.78 26.50
N PRO A 46 -3.55 -0.09 27.53
CA PRO A 46 -2.28 -0.50 28.13
C PRO A 46 -1.46 -1.33 27.16
N ALA A 47 -0.13 -1.22 27.30
CA ALA A 47 0.78 -2.12 26.60
C ALA A 47 0.55 -3.59 27.03
N PRO A 48 0.91 -4.57 26.18
CA PRO A 48 0.92 -5.98 26.55
C PRO A 48 1.72 -6.24 27.83
N PHE A 49 1.26 -7.20 28.63
CA PHE A 49 1.95 -7.61 29.86
C PHE A 49 3.43 -7.90 29.60
N GLY A 50 4.31 -7.29 30.41
CA GLY A 50 5.76 -7.44 30.30
C GLY A 50 6.49 -6.27 29.62
N ARG A 51 5.78 -5.23 29.15
CA ARG A 51 6.37 -3.97 28.72
C ARG A 51 5.47 -2.78 29.04
N ASP A 52 6.07 -1.63 29.35
CA ASP A 52 5.40 -0.33 29.33
C ASP A 52 5.69 0.36 27.99
N LEU A 53 4.79 1.25 27.55
CA LEU A 53 5.11 2.12 26.42
C LEU A 53 6.28 3.02 26.78
N THR A 54 7.22 3.17 25.86
CA THR A 54 8.29 4.15 26.02
C THR A 54 7.79 5.55 25.72
N LYS A 55 8.48 6.57 26.25
CA LYS A 55 8.16 7.98 25.94
C LYS A 55 8.17 8.26 24.43
N GLU A 56 9.03 7.55 23.70
CA GLU A 56 9.15 7.67 22.26
C GLU A 56 7.99 6.99 21.53
N GLU A 57 7.54 5.82 22.00
CA GLU A 57 6.33 5.16 21.48
C GLU A 57 5.08 6.01 21.72
N GLU A 58 4.93 6.60 22.91
CA GLU A 58 3.86 7.54 23.25
C GLU A 58 3.86 8.78 22.34
N TYR A 59 5.05 9.36 22.10
CA TYR A 59 5.18 10.53 21.23
C TYR A 59 4.79 10.22 19.78
N ILE A 60 5.19 9.07 19.24
CA ILE A 60 4.81 8.66 17.88
C ILE A 60 3.31 8.35 17.81
N ALA A 61 2.73 7.70 18.83
CA ALA A 61 1.28 7.46 18.89
C ALA A 61 0.48 8.78 18.94
N ASP A 62 0.96 9.78 19.68
CA ASP A 62 0.36 11.12 19.69
C ASP A 62 0.45 11.81 18.32
N LEU A 63 1.60 11.71 17.64
CA LEU A 63 1.79 12.25 16.29
C LEU A 63 0.86 11.59 15.26
N ASP A 64 0.72 10.27 15.33
CA ASP A 64 -0.19 9.46 14.52
C ASP A 64 -1.65 9.88 14.69
N SER A 65 -2.09 10.09 15.93
CA SER A 65 -3.47 10.51 16.24
C SER A 65 -3.89 11.86 15.64
N LYS A 66 -2.91 12.69 15.26
CA LYS A 66 -3.09 14.06 14.76
C LYS A 66 -3.03 14.14 13.23
N THR A 67 -2.95 13.01 12.53
CA THR A 67 -2.80 12.99 11.07
C THR A 67 -3.67 11.93 10.39
N GLY A 68 -3.82 12.08 9.08
CA GLY A 68 -4.41 11.04 8.22
C GLY A 68 -3.36 10.08 7.64
N ALA A 69 -2.08 10.33 7.89
CA ALA A 69 -1.01 9.36 7.65
C ALA A 69 -0.99 8.29 8.77
N SER A 70 -0.24 7.20 8.60
CA SER A 70 0.02 6.22 9.66
C SER A 70 1.49 6.30 10.07
N LEU A 71 1.73 6.38 11.38
CA LEU A 71 3.04 6.46 12.01
C LEU A 71 3.08 5.50 13.21
N LYS A 72 3.82 4.40 13.10
CA LYS A 72 3.91 3.38 14.16
C LYS A 72 5.34 3.17 14.58
N LEU A 73 5.57 3.04 15.88
CA LEU A 73 6.87 2.71 16.45
C LEU A 73 6.68 1.75 17.61
N THR A 74 7.56 0.77 17.67
CA THR A 74 7.74 -0.14 18.80
C THR A 74 9.22 -0.39 18.98
N ILE A 75 9.72 -0.18 20.20
CA ILE A 75 11.10 -0.45 20.57
C ILE A 75 11.20 -1.88 21.11
N LEU A 76 11.94 -2.74 20.41
CA LEU A 76 12.12 -4.15 20.74
C LEU A 76 13.38 -4.36 21.59
N ASN A 77 14.49 -3.78 21.16
CA ASN A 77 15.78 -3.88 21.82
C ASN A 77 16.55 -2.56 21.69
N ARG A 78 16.49 -1.70 22.73
CA ARG A 78 17.21 -0.41 22.74
C ARG A 78 18.71 -0.52 22.46
N LYS A 79 19.33 -1.65 22.81
CA LYS A 79 20.77 -1.89 22.61
C LYS A 79 21.08 -2.53 21.25
N GLY A 80 20.06 -2.98 20.53
CA GLY A 80 20.20 -3.62 19.23
C GLY A 80 20.88 -2.71 18.23
N ARG A 81 21.70 -3.30 17.36
CA ARG A 81 22.43 -2.55 16.33
C ARG A 81 21.64 -2.36 15.04
N ILE A 82 20.56 -3.10 14.80
CA ILE A 82 19.79 -3.06 13.54
C ILE A 82 18.54 -2.22 13.73
N TRP A 83 18.46 -1.11 13.02
CA TRP A 83 17.32 -0.19 13.09
C TRP A 83 16.67 -0.04 11.73
N THR A 84 15.36 0.16 11.74
CA THR A 84 14.56 0.24 10.52
C THR A 84 13.69 1.50 10.49
N VAL A 85 13.70 2.20 9.36
CA VAL A 85 12.78 3.29 9.03
C VAL A 85 12.13 2.90 7.71
N VAL A 86 11.07 2.07 7.80
CA VAL A 86 10.45 1.47 6.63
C VAL A 86 9.11 2.11 6.33
N ALA A 87 8.86 2.36 5.05
CA ALA A 87 7.66 3.05 4.62
C ALA A 87 6.62 2.08 4.05
N GLY A 88 5.46 1.99 4.71
CA GLY A 88 4.37 1.07 4.42
C GLY A 88 4.35 -0.14 5.35
N GLY A 89 3.22 -0.37 6.04
CA GLY A 89 3.06 -1.49 6.98
C GLY A 89 3.31 -2.88 6.39
N GLY A 90 2.97 -3.11 5.11
CA GLY A 90 3.32 -4.38 4.46
C GLY A 90 4.82 -4.53 4.24
N ALA A 91 5.50 -3.47 3.83
CA ALA A 91 6.94 -3.50 3.62
C ALA A 91 7.68 -3.63 4.96
N SER A 92 7.26 -2.96 6.03
CA SER A 92 7.92 -3.05 7.34
C SER A 92 7.93 -4.48 7.89
N VAL A 93 6.84 -5.24 7.68
CA VAL A 93 6.78 -6.67 8.00
C VAL A 93 7.80 -7.45 7.17
N VAL A 94 7.80 -7.30 5.84
CA VAL A 94 8.72 -8.04 4.96
C VAL A 94 10.20 -7.73 5.24
N PHE A 95 10.55 -6.48 5.54
CA PHE A 95 11.89 -6.11 5.98
C PHE A 95 12.25 -6.74 7.33
N THR A 96 11.31 -6.78 8.27
CA THR A 96 11.49 -7.42 9.59
C THR A 96 11.70 -8.92 9.44
N ASP A 97 10.87 -9.59 8.64
CA ASP A 97 10.99 -11.02 8.34
C ASP A 97 12.36 -11.31 7.73
N THR A 98 12.79 -10.52 6.73
CA THR A 98 14.13 -10.70 6.13
C THR A 98 15.27 -10.51 7.13
N VAL A 99 15.17 -9.53 8.06
CA VAL A 99 16.17 -9.36 9.12
C VAL A 99 16.21 -10.60 10.03
N CYS A 100 15.05 -11.11 10.42
CA CYS A 100 14.93 -12.29 11.26
C CYS A 100 15.46 -13.56 10.58
N ASP A 101 15.10 -13.79 9.32
CA ASP A 101 15.52 -14.95 8.52
C ASP A 101 17.03 -15.00 8.32
N LEU A 102 17.66 -13.83 8.21
CA LEU A 102 19.11 -13.67 8.11
C LEU A 102 19.81 -13.66 9.48
N GLY A 103 19.12 -14.06 10.56
CA GLY A 103 19.70 -14.22 11.90
C GLY A 103 19.86 -12.93 12.71
N GLY A 104 19.28 -11.81 12.26
CA GLY A 104 19.37 -10.50 12.91
C GLY A 104 18.35 -10.26 14.04
N ALA A 105 17.51 -11.24 14.37
CA ALA A 105 16.39 -11.06 15.30
C ALA A 105 16.80 -10.54 16.70
N SER A 106 17.91 -11.03 17.27
CA SER A 106 18.39 -10.59 18.59
C SER A 106 18.90 -9.15 18.60
N GLU A 107 19.30 -8.64 17.43
CA GLU A 107 19.88 -7.32 17.23
C GLU A 107 18.90 -6.30 16.64
N LEU A 108 17.68 -6.73 16.30
CA LEU A 108 16.62 -5.86 15.80
C LEU A 108 16.10 -4.95 16.90
N ALA A 109 16.31 -3.66 16.73
CA ALA A 109 16.06 -2.67 17.76
C ALA A 109 14.62 -2.16 17.78
N ASN A 110 13.96 -2.07 16.62
CA ASN A 110 12.62 -1.53 16.50
C ASN A 110 11.80 -2.24 15.42
N TYR A 111 10.48 -2.20 15.61
CA TYR A 111 9.49 -2.45 14.57
C TYR A 111 8.66 -1.18 14.40
N GLY A 112 8.40 -0.76 13.18
CA GLY A 112 7.64 0.45 12.92
C GLY A 112 7.47 0.72 11.44
N GLU A 113 6.57 1.65 11.13
CA GLU A 113 6.34 2.09 9.77
C GLU A 113 5.88 3.53 9.70
N TYR A 114 6.06 4.14 8.53
CA TYR A 114 5.30 5.33 8.14
C TYR A 114 4.62 5.13 6.79
N SER A 115 3.38 5.57 6.64
CA SER A 115 2.63 5.47 5.39
C SER A 115 1.50 6.51 5.30
N GLY A 116 0.74 6.53 4.21
CA GLY A 116 -0.35 7.50 4.05
C GLY A 116 0.08 8.91 3.63
N ASP A 117 1.25 9.04 2.96
CA ASP A 117 1.81 10.33 2.50
C ASP A 117 2.03 11.37 3.63
N PRO A 118 2.83 11.03 4.66
CA PRO A 118 3.15 11.99 5.71
C PRO A 118 3.91 13.20 5.14
N SER A 119 3.71 14.35 5.78
CA SER A 119 4.47 15.56 5.46
C SER A 119 5.94 15.43 5.82
N GLU A 120 6.77 16.30 5.22
CA GLU A 120 8.19 16.38 5.53
C GLU A 120 8.45 16.56 7.04
N THR A 121 7.68 17.41 7.72
CA THR A 121 7.81 17.64 9.16
C THR A 121 7.47 16.39 9.98
N GLN A 122 6.44 15.65 9.59
CA GLN A 122 6.08 14.41 10.29
C GLN A 122 7.15 13.33 10.10
N THR A 123 7.68 13.19 8.89
CA THR A 123 8.80 12.28 8.64
C THR A 123 10.05 12.70 9.39
N PHE A 124 10.31 14.01 9.49
CA PHE A 124 11.41 14.54 10.31
C PHE A 124 11.25 14.18 11.79
N GLU A 125 10.10 14.44 12.42
CA GLU A 125 9.89 14.10 13.83
C GLU A 125 9.94 12.58 14.06
N TYR A 126 9.41 11.76 13.15
CA TYR A 126 9.51 10.31 13.21
C TYR A 126 10.97 9.83 13.18
N ALA A 127 11.74 10.30 12.18
CA ALA A 127 13.15 9.94 12.02
C ALA A 127 13.98 10.44 13.20
N LYS A 128 13.76 11.68 13.65
CA LYS A 128 14.44 12.28 14.81
C LYS A 128 14.23 11.46 16.08
N THR A 129 12.99 11.02 16.35
CA THR A 129 12.70 10.18 17.52
C THR A 129 13.49 8.87 17.45
N LEU A 130 13.50 8.20 16.30
CA LEU A 130 14.25 6.96 16.14
C LEU A 130 15.77 7.17 16.26
N LEU A 131 16.32 8.21 15.63
CA LEU A 131 17.75 8.53 15.72
C LEU A 131 18.16 8.89 17.14
N SER A 132 17.27 9.51 17.93
CA SER A 132 17.51 9.79 19.34
C SER A 132 17.77 8.51 20.13
N VAL A 133 16.90 7.51 20.01
CA VAL A 133 17.04 6.23 20.73
C VAL A 133 18.21 5.41 20.16
N MET A 134 18.38 5.38 18.85
CA MET A 134 19.49 4.70 18.18
C MET A 134 20.85 5.17 18.69
N THR A 135 20.98 6.43 19.07
CA THR A 135 22.27 7.00 19.46
C THR A 135 22.38 7.21 20.97
N GLU A 136 21.55 6.52 21.77
CA GLU A 136 21.65 6.51 23.24
C GLU A 136 22.75 5.56 23.73
N GLY A 137 23.39 5.97 24.83
CA GLY A 137 24.37 5.16 25.54
C GLY A 137 25.72 5.05 24.81
N PRO A 138 26.57 4.09 25.20
CA PRO A 138 27.85 3.89 24.55
C PRO A 138 27.69 3.28 23.14
N PRO A 139 28.61 3.58 22.20
CA PRO A 139 28.62 2.98 20.87
C PRO A 139 28.64 1.45 20.90
N HIS A 140 27.91 0.83 19.99
CA HIS A 140 27.93 -0.61 19.82
C HIS A 140 29.28 -1.06 19.23
N PRO A 141 29.94 -2.13 19.72
CA PRO A 141 31.28 -2.53 19.25
C PRO A 141 31.39 -2.75 17.74
N GLN A 142 30.31 -3.23 17.11
CA GLN A 142 30.23 -3.48 15.66
C GLN A 142 29.61 -2.31 14.87
N GLY A 143 29.50 -1.13 15.48
CA GLY A 143 28.67 -0.04 14.95
C GLY A 143 27.18 -0.42 14.88
N LYS A 144 26.36 0.49 14.35
CA LYS A 144 24.93 0.29 14.12
C LYS A 144 24.58 0.43 12.65
N VAL A 145 23.46 -0.16 12.23
CA VAL A 145 22.96 -0.08 10.86
C VAL A 145 21.54 0.48 10.85
N LEU A 146 21.28 1.36 9.90
CA LEU A 146 19.97 1.96 9.66
C LEU A 146 19.47 1.57 8.27
N ILE A 147 18.39 0.81 8.22
CA ILE A 147 17.74 0.38 6.99
C ILE A 147 16.55 1.31 6.71
N ILE A 148 16.67 2.17 5.71
CA ILE A 148 15.62 3.06 5.23
C ILE A 148 15.00 2.43 3.98
N GLY A 149 13.95 1.66 4.22
CA GLY A 149 13.38 0.78 3.20
C GLY A 149 11.96 1.14 2.80
N GLY A 150 11.49 0.44 1.78
CA GLY A 150 10.08 0.24 1.54
C GLY A 150 9.80 -0.14 0.09
N SER A 151 8.54 -0.47 -0.17
CA SER A 151 8.07 -0.76 -1.52
C SER A 151 8.04 0.48 -2.42
N ILE A 152 7.68 0.31 -3.69
CA ILE A 152 7.35 1.42 -4.59
C ILE A 152 6.03 2.07 -4.15
N ALA A 153 6.07 3.32 -3.67
CA ALA A 153 4.86 4.00 -3.20
C ALA A 153 3.88 4.30 -4.35
N ASN A 154 2.58 4.26 -4.06
CA ASN A 154 1.54 4.67 -5.00
C ASN A 154 1.34 6.19 -4.99
N PHE A 155 1.25 6.81 -3.82
CA PHE A 155 0.91 8.23 -3.70
C PHE A 155 1.85 9.03 -2.78
N THR A 156 2.59 8.37 -1.89
CA THR A 156 3.55 9.05 -1.01
C THR A 156 4.63 9.76 -1.80
N ASN A 157 4.83 11.04 -1.52
CA ASN A 157 5.87 11.85 -2.15
C ASN A 157 7.23 11.58 -1.49
N VAL A 158 8.06 10.77 -2.16
CA VAL A 158 9.37 10.33 -1.65
C VAL A 158 10.32 11.51 -1.46
N ALA A 159 10.27 12.53 -2.32
CA ALA A 159 11.13 13.70 -2.19
C ALA A 159 10.85 14.54 -0.94
N LYS A 160 9.60 14.55 -0.45
CA LYS A 160 9.21 15.21 0.80
C LYS A 160 9.63 14.39 2.01
N THR A 161 9.29 13.10 2.02
CA THR A 161 9.61 12.24 3.16
C THR A 161 11.12 12.13 3.36
N PHE A 162 11.88 11.99 2.28
CA PHE A 162 13.35 11.93 2.35
C PHE A 162 13.96 13.28 2.73
N GLY A 163 13.33 14.40 2.40
CA GLY A 163 13.73 15.71 2.93
C GLY A 163 13.66 15.76 4.47
N GLY A 164 12.61 15.19 5.06
CA GLY A 164 12.47 15.09 6.51
C GLY A 164 13.53 14.20 7.15
N ILE A 165 13.85 13.08 6.52
CA ILE A 165 14.92 12.16 6.98
C ILE A 165 16.30 12.84 6.91
N VAL A 166 16.62 13.52 5.80
CA VAL A 166 17.90 14.23 5.65
C VAL A 166 18.06 15.30 6.73
N ARG A 167 17.00 16.06 7.02
CA ARG A 167 17.00 17.03 8.13
C ARG A 167 17.27 16.38 9.48
N ALA A 168 16.77 15.16 9.72
CA ALA A 168 17.06 14.43 10.94
C ALA A 168 18.54 13.99 11.00
N PHE A 169 19.16 13.61 9.88
CA PHE A 169 20.61 13.34 9.85
C PHE A 169 21.43 14.58 10.22
N GLU A 170 21.06 15.76 9.72
CA GLU A 170 21.75 17.01 10.04
C GLU A 170 21.71 17.31 11.55
N VAL A 171 20.60 17.00 12.24
CA VAL A 171 20.46 17.20 13.70
C VAL A 171 21.30 16.21 14.50
N PHE A 172 21.47 14.98 14.02
CA PHE A 172 22.14 13.89 14.76
C PHE A 172 23.55 13.57 14.24
N LEU A 173 24.12 14.40 13.36
CA LEU A 173 25.36 14.11 12.64
C LEU A 173 26.49 13.60 13.55
N GLU A 174 26.84 14.37 14.58
CA GLU A 174 27.93 14.02 15.50
C GLU A 174 27.68 12.66 16.19
N ARG A 175 26.44 12.43 16.61
CA ARG A 175 26.03 11.17 17.27
C ARG A 175 26.04 9.99 16.29
N LEU A 176 25.68 10.21 15.03
CA LEU A 176 25.74 9.18 13.98
C LEU A 176 27.18 8.75 13.68
N HIS A 177 28.12 9.70 13.65
CA HIS A 177 29.56 9.42 13.54
C HIS A 177 30.09 8.68 14.77
N GLU A 178 29.79 9.17 15.98
CA GLU A 178 30.20 8.55 17.24
C GLU A 178 29.76 7.08 17.32
N HIS A 179 28.52 6.79 16.90
CA HIS A 179 27.93 5.45 16.92
C HIS A 179 28.29 4.59 15.70
N LYS A 180 29.11 5.10 14.77
CA LYS A 180 29.54 4.41 13.55
C LYS A 180 28.35 3.85 12.76
N VAL A 181 27.35 4.69 12.52
CA VAL A 181 26.11 4.27 11.85
C VAL A 181 26.34 4.13 10.34
N THR A 182 26.01 2.96 9.79
CA THR A 182 25.96 2.72 8.33
C THR A 182 24.52 2.67 7.84
N ILE A 183 24.22 3.36 6.75
CA ILE A 183 22.85 3.59 6.30
C ILE A 183 22.62 2.92 4.94
N TYR A 184 21.52 2.20 4.80
CA TYR A 184 21.11 1.53 3.58
C TYR A 184 19.74 2.00 3.16
N VAL A 185 19.60 2.48 1.92
CA VAL A 185 18.38 3.12 1.43
C VAL A 185 17.88 2.42 0.18
N ARG A 186 16.61 1.98 0.20
CA ARG A 186 15.91 1.49 -1.00
C ARG A 186 14.49 2.03 -1.02
N ARG A 187 14.15 2.79 -2.06
CA ARG A 187 12.79 3.32 -2.22
C ARG A 187 12.43 3.65 -3.67
N GLY A 188 11.15 3.46 -4.00
CA GLY A 188 10.53 3.96 -5.23
C GLY A 188 9.19 4.68 -4.95
N GLY A 189 8.60 5.27 -5.98
CA GLY A 189 7.30 5.97 -5.92
C GLY A 189 7.38 7.43 -6.38
N PRO A 190 6.30 8.21 -6.21
CA PRO A 190 6.25 9.60 -6.68
C PRO A 190 7.46 10.46 -6.25
N ASN A 191 8.17 11.01 -7.24
CA ASN A 191 9.38 11.84 -7.07
C ASN A 191 10.55 11.12 -6.37
N TYR A 192 10.66 9.80 -6.51
CA TYR A 192 11.75 9.05 -5.85
C TYR A 192 13.13 9.45 -6.34
N GLN A 193 13.31 9.78 -7.63
CA GLN A 193 14.61 10.17 -8.19
C GLN A 193 15.19 11.37 -7.43
N GLU A 194 14.34 12.37 -7.17
CA GLU A 194 14.70 13.56 -6.39
C GLU A 194 14.95 13.21 -4.92
N GLY A 195 14.14 12.35 -4.31
CA GLY A 195 14.37 11.86 -2.95
C GLY A 195 15.73 11.15 -2.80
N LEU A 196 16.03 10.20 -3.70
CA LEU A 196 17.29 9.47 -3.71
C LEU A 196 18.48 10.41 -3.97
N ARG A 197 18.33 11.41 -4.86
CA ARG A 197 19.35 12.43 -5.09
C ARG A 197 19.66 13.21 -3.82
N LYS A 198 18.65 13.68 -3.09
CA LYS A 198 18.83 14.38 -1.80
C LYS A 198 19.60 13.54 -0.78
N ILE A 199 19.30 12.24 -0.68
CA ILE A 199 20.02 11.33 0.23
C ILE A 199 21.48 11.16 -0.21
N LYS A 200 21.75 11.01 -1.51
CA LYS A 200 23.13 10.90 -2.05
C LYS A 200 23.94 12.16 -1.78
N GLU A 201 23.33 13.33 -1.97
CA GLU A 201 23.97 14.62 -1.67
C GLU A 201 24.22 14.79 -0.17
N ALA A 202 23.27 14.38 0.68
CA ALA A 202 23.45 14.37 2.12
C ALA A 202 24.58 13.42 2.55
N ALA A 203 24.70 12.24 1.92
CA ALA A 203 25.79 11.30 2.20
C ALA A 203 27.18 11.94 1.99
N GLN A 204 27.35 12.65 0.88
CA GLN A 204 28.60 13.36 0.56
C GLN A 204 28.83 14.57 1.46
N LYS A 205 27.80 15.41 1.64
CA LYS A 205 27.87 16.65 2.43
C LYS A 205 28.16 16.38 3.91
N LEU A 206 27.56 15.32 4.45
CA LEU A 206 27.62 14.98 5.87
C LEU A 206 28.70 13.92 6.18
N ASP A 207 29.42 13.43 5.17
CA ASP A 207 30.40 12.35 5.29
C ASP A 207 29.83 11.14 6.06
N LEU A 208 28.64 10.70 5.65
CA LEU A 208 27.96 9.53 6.22
C LEU A 208 28.05 8.34 5.25
N PRO A 209 28.33 7.11 5.74
CA PRO A 209 28.35 5.94 4.88
C PRO A 209 26.91 5.52 4.53
N ILE A 210 26.39 6.04 3.41
CA ILE A 210 25.03 5.79 2.92
C ILE A 210 25.07 5.08 1.56
N HIS A 211 24.45 3.91 1.48
CA HIS A 211 24.26 3.15 0.23
C HIS A 211 22.83 3.35 -0.29
N VAL A 212 22.67 3.82 -1.52
CA VAL A 212 21.37 4.28 -2.06
C VAL A 212 20.97 3.52 -3.31
N PHE A 213 19.78 2.91 -3.27
CA PHE A 213 19.22 2.04 -4.30
C PHE A 213 17.79 2.47 -4.67
N GLY A 214 17.43 2.32 -5.95
CA GLY A 214 16.10 2.61 -6.47
C GLY A 214 15.22 1.37 -6.65
N PRO A 215 14.09 1.52 -7.38
CA PRO A 215 13.13 0.43 -7.63
C PRO A 215 13.69 -0.70 -8.51
N GLU A 216 14.78 -0.47 -9.23
CA GLU A 216 15.51 -1.48 -9.98
C GLU A 216 16.17 -2.54 -9.08
N THR A 217 16.45 -2.18 -7.82
CA THR A 217 16.96 -3.11 -6.82
C THR A 217 15.80 -3.77 -6.09
N HIS A 218 15.85 -5.10 -5.94
CA HIS A 218 14.81 -5.84 -5.23
C HIS A 218 14.67 -5.34 -3.78
N MET A 219 13.43 -5.26 -3.29
CA MET A 219 13.07 -4.49 -2.09
C MET A 219 13.94 -4.80 -0.87
N THR A 220 14.17 -6.07 -0.58
CA THR A 220 14.86 -6.53 0.63
C THR A 220 16.35 -6.83 0.40
N SER A 221 16.88 -6.63 -0.80
CA SER A 221 18.29 -6.94 -1.12
C SER A 221 19.30 -6.06 -0.40
N ILE A 222 18.86 -4.98 0.24
CA ILE A 222 19.71 -4.15 1.09
C ILE A 222 19.90 -4.69 2.52
N VAL A 223 19.12 -5.71 2.94
CA VAL A 223 19.20 -6.27 4.29
C VAL A 223 20.45 -7.14 4.46
N GLY A 224 20.73 -8.06 3.53
CA GLY A 224 21.93 -8.91 3.57
C GLY A 224 23.25 -8.12 3.71
N PRO A 225 23.49 -7.08 2.89
CA PRO A 225 24.64 -6.20 3.04
C PRO A 225 24.65 -5.43 4.37
N ALA A 226 23.49 -4.95 4.83
CA ALA A 226 23.39 -4.27 6.13
C ALA A 226 23.77 -5.18 7.31
N LEU A 227 23.55 -6.48 7.18
CA LEU A 227 23.96 -7.47 8.17
C LEU A 227 25.39 -7.99 7.95
N GLY A 228 26.08 -7.58 6.88
CA GLY A 228 27.42 -8.05 6.54
C GLY A 228 27.45 -9.50 6.01
N ILE A 229 26.32 -10.00 5.52
CA ILE A 229 26.14 -11.40 5.07
C ILE A 229 26.37 -11.54 3.57
N SER A 230 26.08 -10.50 2.79
CA SER A 230 26.24 -10.50 1.34
C SER A 230 26.92 -9.22 0.85
N GLU A 231 27.46 -9.26 -0.36
CA GLU A 231 27.95 -8.06 -1.05
C GLU A 231 26.79 -7.11 -1.39
N LEU A 232 27.13 -5.84 -1.64
CA LEU A 232 26.16 -4.85 -2.10
C LEU A 232 25.51 -5.32 -3.42
N PRO A 233 24.19 -5.10 -3.60
CA PRO A 233 23.52 -5.45 -4.85
C PRO A 233 24.19 -4.79 -6.05
N ALA A 234 24.39 -5.56 -7.11
CA ALA A 234 24.80 -5.01 -8.40
C ALA A 234 23.72 -4.03 -8.88
N VAL A 235 24.12 -2.82 -9.29
CA VAL A 235 23.19 -1.86 -9.88
C VAL A 235 22.82 -2.34 -11.28
N PRO A 236 21.56 -2.72 -11.56
CA PRO A 236 21.16 -3.20 -12.88
C PRO A 236 21.31 -2.12 -13.95
N HIS A 237 21.73 -2.51 -15.16
CA HIS A 237 21.66 -1.66 -16.35
C HIS A 237 20.22 -1.60 -16.84
N VAL A 238 19.46 -0.57 -16.46
CA VAL A 238 18.06 -0.39 -16.89
C VAL A 238 18.01 0.31 -18.27
N PRO A 239 17.17 -0.12 -19.22
CA PRO A 239 16.90 0.65 -20.44
C PRO A 239 16.36 2.03 -20.08
N GLN A 240 16.99 3.08 -20.60
CA GLN A 240 16.67 4.47 -20.31
C GLN A 240 15.22 4.79 -20.67
N THR A 241 14.38 5.09 -19.67
CA THR A 241 13.10 5.78 -19.89
C THR A 241 13.28 7.27 -19.65
N THR A 242 12.46 8.08 -20.30
CA THR A 242 12.62 9.53 -20.51
C THR A 242 12.79 10.38 -19.24
N GLY A 243 12.44 9.86 -18.06
CA GLY A 243 12.68 10.51 -16.76
C GLY A 243 14.12 10.44 -16.24
N GLN A 244 14.98 9.63 -16.86
CA GLN A 244 16.38 9.41 -16.43
C GLN A 244 17.38 10.43 -17.02
N PHE A 245 16.96 11.32 -17.94
CA PHE A 245 17.85 12.27 -18.63
C PHE A 245 18.58 13.25 -17.68
N LEU A 246 18.12 13.37 -16.43
CA LEU A 246 18.75 14.20 -15.40
C LEU A 246 19.94 13.53 -14.69
N LEU A 247 20.28 12.28 -15.04
CA LEU A 247 21.42 11.57 -14.45
C LEU A 247 22.37 11.10 -15.56
N SER A 248 23.55 11.71 -15.63
CA SER A 248 24.65 11.24 -16.47
C SER A 248 25.14 9.88 -15.99
N PRO A 249 25.29 8.86 -16.86
CA PRO A 249 25.91 7.60 -16.49
C PRO A 249 27.42 7.64 -16.77
N GLU A 250 28.24 7.28 -15.78
CA GLU A 250 29.63 6.86 -16.02
C GLU A 250 29.80 5.36 -15.72
N ARG A 251 30.80 4.81 -16.42
CA ARG A 251 30.92 3.45 -16.94
C ARG A 251 31.41 2.44 -15.90
N ASN A 252 30.82 1.25 -15.93
CA ASN A 252 31.52 -0.01 -15.64
C ASN A 252 31.67 -0.78 -16.96
N THR A 253 32.90 -1.19 -17.28
CA THR A 253 33.34 -1.76 -18.56
C THR A 253 33.34 -3.29 -18.57
N ALA A 254 33.14 -3.86 -19.79
CA ALA A 254 33.24 -5.26 -20.24
C ALA A 254 31.96 -6.10 -20.05
N GLY A 255 31.40 -6.83 -21.01
CA GLY A 255 31.75 -7.19 -22.40
C GLY A 255 30.62 -8.15 -22.85
N GLY A 256 30.09 -8.00 -24.07
CA GLY A 256 28.87 -8.70 -24.51
C GLY A 256 29.09 -10.10 -25.09
N ILE A 257 28.00 -10.76 -25.46
CA ILE A 257 27.73 -11.50 -26.73
C ILE A 257 26.23 -11.89 -26.76
N ARG A 258 25.60 -11.76 -27.93
CA ARG A 258 24.21 -12.16 -28.27
C ARG A 258 24.24 -13.38 -29.19
N THR A 259 23.17 -14.20 -29.20
CA THR A 259 22.82 -15.06 -30.34
C THR A 259 21.31 -15.25 -30.50
N GLU A 260 20.92 -15.60 -31.72
CA GLU A 260 19.67 -15.33 -32.45
C GLU A 260 18.57 -16.40 -32.35
N ILE A 261 17.44 -16.09 -33.01
CA ILE A 261 16.07 -16.64 -33.02
C ILE A 261 15.88 -17.58 -34.23
N ASP A 262 14.95 -18.57 -34.17
CA ASP A 262 13.97 -18.87 -35.24
C ASP A 262 12.90 -19.94 -34.87
N PRO A 263 11.74 -20.01 -35.59
CA PRO A 263 10.41 -20.32 -35.03
C PRO A 263 9.73 -21.59 -35.62
N ALA A 264 8.58 -22.01 -35.08
CA ALA A 264 7.44 -22.59 -35.85
C ALA A 264 6.20 -22.86 -34.98
N ALA A 265 5.02 -22.72 -35.61
CA ALA A 265 3.66 -22.73 -35.05
C ALA A 265 2.89 -24.05 -35.25
N GLY A 266 1.75 -24.20 -34.56
CA GLY A 266 0.71 -25.19 -34.88
C GLY A 266 -0.59 -25.01 -34.06
N ASP A 267 -1.71 -24.82 -34.76
CA ASP A 267 -3.13 -24.78 -34.30
C ASP A 267 -3.62 -26.19 -33.83
N ALA A 268 -4.79 -26.49 -33.22
CA ALA A 268 -6.12 -25.88 -33.08
C ALA A 268 -6.96 -26.60 -31.98
N ALA A 269 -8.02 -25.90 -31.52
CA ALA A 269 -9.40 -26.33 -31.25
C ALA A 269 -9.83 -27.04 -29.93
N ASP A 270 -10.55 -26.27 -29.11
CA ASP A 270 -11.88 -26.44 -28.49
C ASP A 270 -12.38 -27.82 -28.02
N HIS A 271 -12.80 -27.89 -26.75
CA HIS A 271 -14.11 -28.45 -26.37
C HIS A 271 -14.63 -27.91 -25.02
N VAL A 272 -15.89 -27.48 -25.05
CA VAL A 272 -16.72 -26.94 -23.94
C VAL A 272 -17.51 -28.07 -23.28
N ASN A 273 -17.72 -28.02 -21.95
CA ASN A 273 -19.04 -28.18 -21.31
C ASN A 273 -19.00 -28.10 -19.76
N HIS A 274 -19.56 -27.02 -19.23
CA HIS A 274 -20.72 -26.94 -18.31
C HIS A 274 -20.91 -28.00 -17.19
N ASP A 275 -20.85 -27.60 -15.89
CA ASP A 275 -22.03 -27.13 -15.12
C ASP A 275 -21.87 -26.94 -13.58
N ASN A 276 -22.58 -25.90 -13.09
CA ASN A 276 -23.29 -25.70 -11.78
C ASN A 276 -22.65 -25.05 -10.52
N GLU A 277 -22.80 -23.72 -10.47
CA GLU A 277 -23.53 -22.87 -9.48
C GLU A 277 -23.29 -22.99 -7.96
N VAL A 278 -22.58 -21.98 -7.42
CA VAL A 278 -22.86 -21.35 -6.12
C VAL A 278 -22.70 -19.83 -6.27
N HIS A 279 -23.81 -19.09 -6.10
CA HIS A 279 -23.96 -17.62 -6.15
C HIS A 279 -22.86 -16.85 -6.89
N GLU A 280 -22.99 -16.87 -8.21
CA GLU A 280 -22.03 -16.37 -9.17
C GLU A 280 -22.34 -14.93 -9.56
N ASN A 281 -21.54 -14.00 -9.09
CA ASN A 281 -21.30 -12.79 -9.87
C ASN A 281 -19.79 -12.59 -10.00
N TYR A 282 -19.17 -13.56 -10.66
CA TYR A 282 -17.74 -13.59 -10.97
C TYR A 282 -17.46 -12.86 -12.29
N ASP A 283 -18.29 -11.87 -12.60
CA ASP A 283 -18.10 -11.02 -13.76
C ASP A 283 -16.84 -10.16 -13.59
N SER A 284 -16.25 -9.81 -14.72
CA SER A 284 -15.17 -8.83 -14.77
C SER A 284 -15.59 -7.53 -14.09
N LEU A 285 -14.85 -7.14 -13.05
CA LEU A 285 -15.13 -5.92 -12.29
C LEU A 285 -14.90 -4.67 -13.14
N PHE A 286 -13.88 -4.73 -14.01
CA PHE A 286 -13.41 -3.60 -14.80
C PHE A 286 -13.16 -4.00 -16.25
N GLU A 287 -13.56 -3.12 -17.16
CA GLU A 287 -13.42 -3.25 -18.59
C GLU A 287 -13.01 -1.90 -19.21
N LYS A 288 -12.67 -1.90 -20.50
CA LYS A 288 -12.26 -0.67 -21.22
C LYS A 288 -13.32 0.42 -21.25
N ASN A 289 -14.59 0.05 -21.09
CA ASN A 289 -15.73 0.97 -21.04
C ASN A 289 -16.17 1.35 -19.62
N THR A 290 -15.53 0.83 -18.57
CA THR A 290 -15.89 1.12 -17.17
C THR A 290 -15.90 2.62 -16.90
N LYS A 291 -17.02 3.10 -16.34
CA LYS A 291 -17.18 4.49 -15.90
C LYS A 291 -17.30 4.57 -14.39
N ALA A 292 -16.64 5.58 -13.82
CA ALA A 292 -16.53 5.78 -12.39
C ALA A 292 -16.96 7.19 -11.98
N ILE A 293 -17.58 7.27 -10.79
CA ILE A 293 -17.77 8.51 -10.06
C ILE A 293 -16.82 8.53 -8.86
N VAL A 294 -16.11 9.64 -8.69
CA VAL A 294 -15.16 9.82 -7.57
C VAL A 294 -15.81 10.66 -6.48
N TRP A 295 -15.93 10.12 -5.28
CA TRP A 295 -16.36 10.88 -4.11
C TRP A 295 -15.14 11.55 -3.44
N GLY A 296 -15.17 12.87 -3.30
CA GLY A 296 -14.09 13.68 -2.73
C GLY A 296 -13.40 14.62 -3.72
N GLN A 297 -12.74 15.66 -3.21
CA GLN A 297 -11.96 16.60 -4.02
C GLN A 297 -10.57 16.07 -4.34
N GLN A 298 -10.49 15.09 -5.25
CA GLN A 298 -9.26 14.34 -5.52
C GLN A 298 -8.72 14.59 -6.92
N GLN A 299 -8.39 15.85 -7.21
CA GLN A 299 -7.93 16.26 -8.54
C GLN A 299 -6.71 15.47 -9.03
N LYS A 300 -5.73 15.22 -8.16
CA LYS A 300 -4.53 14.46 -8.51
C LYS A 300 -4.83 13.00 -8.86
N ALA A 301 -5.71 12.35 -8.08
CA ALA A 301 -6.09 10.97 -8.32
C ALA A 301 -6.90 10.85 -9.62
N ILE A 302 -7.86 11.76 -9.84
CA ILE A 302 -8.66 11.82 -11.06
C ILE A 302 -7.75 12.05 -12.26
N GLN A 303 -6.86 13.04 -12.22
CA GLN A 303 -5.90 13.28 -13.31
C GLN A 303 -5.04 12.04 -13.57
N GLY A 304 -4.52 11.39 -12.53
CA GLY A 304 -3.73 10.16 -12.69
C GLY A 304 -4.51 8.99 -13.31
N MET A 305 -5.81 8.87 -13.04
CA MET A 305 -6.69 7.91 -13.73
C MET A 305 -6.85 8.27 -15.21
N LEU A 306 -7.05 9.54 -15.55
CA LEU A 306 -7.18 10.00 -16.94
C LEU A 306 -5.88 9.85 -17.73
N ASP A 307 -4.73 10.12 -17.10
CA ASP A 307 -3.42 9.93 -17.70
C ASP A 307 -3.21 8.44 -18.04
N PHE A 308 -3.59 7.55 -17.11
CA PHE A 308 -3.58 6.11 -17.32
C PHE A 308 -4.51 5.69 -18.47
N ASP A 309 -5.75 6.21 -18.49
CA ASP A 309 -6.72 5.93 -19.54
C ASP A 309 -6.17 6.30 -20.92
N TYR A 310 -5.49 7.45 -21.01
CA TYR A 310 -4.88 7.94 -22.24
C TYR A 310 -3.75 7.03 -22.73
N VAL A 311 -2.81 6.63 -21.87
CA VAL A 311 -1.71 5.73 -22.27
C VAL A 311 -2.20 4.31 -22.56
N CYS A 312 -3.31 3.88 -21.94
CA CYS A 312 -4.00 2.64 -22.28
C CYS A 312 -4.77 2.72 -23.62
N ARG A 313 -4.79 3.89 -24.27
CA ARG A 313 -5.55 4.16 -25.50
C ARG A 313 -7.04 3.88 -25.35
N ARG A 314 -7.62 4.20 -24.17
CA ARG A 314 -9.07 4.17 -24.01
C ARG A 314 -9.71 5.21 -24.92
N ALA A 315 -10.86 4.87 -25.48
CA ALA A 315 -11.64 5.78 -26.32
C ALA A 315 -12.17 6.97 -25.50
N GLU A 316 -12.48 6.75 -24.22
CA GLU A 316 -13.08 7.73 -23.34
C GLU A 316 -12.48 7.67 -21.93
N PRO A 317 -12.50 8.81 -21.20
CA PRO A 317 -12.21 8.89 -19.77
C PRO A 317 -12.94 7.83 -18.95
N SER A 318 -12.27 7.27 -17.96
CA SER A 318 -12.88 6.38 -16.96
C SER A 318 -13.68 7.16 -15.91
N VAL A 319 -13.29 8.39 -15.58
CA VAL A 319 -14.01 9.24 -14.63
C VAL A 319 -14.99 10.13 -15.39
N VAL A 320 -16.28 9.99 -15.08
CA VAL A 320 -17.36 10.78 -15.73
C VAL A 320 -17.88 11.91 -14.84
N ALA A 321 -17.72 11.78 -13.53
CA ALA A 321 -18.11 12.79 -12.57
C ALA A 321 -17.34 12.67 -11.26
N SER A 322 -17.39 13.73 -10.45
CA SER A 322 -17.06 13.66 -9.03
C SER A 322 -18.21 14.17 -8.17
N THR A 323 -18.23 13.78 -6.89
CA THR A 323 -19.23 14.22 -5.93
C THR A 323 -18.57 14.74 -4.67
N TYR A 324 -18.99 15.92 -4.20
CA TYR A 324 -18.51 16.49 -2.95
C TYR A 324 -19.55 17.41 -2.30
N PRO A 325 -20.15 17.02 -1.16
CA PRO A 325 -21.33 17.70 -0.60
C PRO A 325 -21.05 19.11 -0.07
N PHE A 326 -19.79 19.46 0.15
CA PHE A 326 -19.38 20.74 0.72
C PHE A 326 -19.14 21.84 -0.33
N THR A 327 -19.22 21.50 -1.62
CA THR A 327 -19.15 22.49 -2.71
C THR A 327 -20.38 22.42 -3.59
N GLY A 328 -20.84 23.57 -4.10
CA GLY A 328 -21.89 23.61 -5.12
C GLY A 328 -21.44 22.96 -6.43
N ASP A 329 -22.41 22.65 -7.28
CA ASP A 329 -22.17 22.06 -8.59
C ASP A 329 -21.22 22.93 -9.41
N ASN A 330 -20.18 22.32 -9.97
CA ASN A 330 -19.19 23.00 -10.79
C ASN A 330 -18.61 22.06 -11.84
N LYS A 331 -17.72 22.58 -12.67
CA LYS A 331 -16.93 21.78 -13.61
C LYS A 331 -15.46 21.94 -13.26
N GLN A 332 -14.75 20.82 -13.20
CA GLN A 332 -13.33 20.78 -12.92
C GLN A 332 -12.57 20.47 -14.20
N LYS A 333 -11.48 21.20 -14.41
CA LYS A 333 -10.63 21.07 -15.59
C LYS A 333 -9.60 19.98 -15.38
N TYR A 334 -9.48 19.11 -16.37
CA TYR A 334 -8.53 18.00 -16.44
C TYR A 334 -7.92 17.91 -17.84
N TYR A 335 -6.88 17.09 -17.99
CA TYR A 335 -6.29 16.77 -19.27
C TYR A 335 -6.57 15.31 -19.65
N PHE A 336 -6.91 15.07 -20.92
CA PHE A 336 -6.95 13.75 -21.52
C PHE A 336 -5.96 13.74 -22.70
N GLY A 337 -4.76 13.26 -22.43
CA GLY A 337 -3.59 13.54 -23.27
C GLY A 337 -3.28 15.04 -23.28
N HIS A 338 -3.26 15.65 -24.46
CA HIS A 338 -3.01 17.09 -24.61
C HIS A 338 -4.29 17.93 -24.66
N ARG A 339 -5.47 17.30 -24.59
CA ARG A 339 -6.75 18.01 -24.69
C ARG A 339 -7.27 18.35 -23.30
N GLU A 340 -7.74 19.58 -23.13
CA GLU A 340 -8.46 19.99 -21.94
C GLU A 340 -9.88 19.46 -21.98
N ILE A 341 -10.32 18.83 -20.89
CA ILE A 341 -11.69 18.37 -20.70
C ILE A 341 -12.25 18.91 -19.39
N LEU A 342 -13.59 18.96 -19.32
CA LEU A 342 -14.30 19.37 -18.12
C LEU A 342 -15.08 18.18 -17.57
N ILE A 343 -14.80 17.79 -16.33
CA ILE A 343 -15.55 16.77 -15.60
C ILE A 343 -16.49 17.48 -14.62
N PRO A 344 -17.80 17.20 -14.64
CA PRO A 344 -18.75 17.78 -13.69
C PRO A 344 -18.50 17.27 -12.26
N ALA A 345 -18.51 18.19 -11.31
CA ALA A 345 -18.49 17.90 -9.88
C ALA A 345 -19.85 18.30 -9.29
N TYR A 346 -20.54 17.34 -8.68
CA TYR A 346 -21.88 17.53 -8.13
C TYR A 346 -21.83 17.64 -6.61
N LYS A 347 -22.70 18.48 -6.06
CA LYS A 347 -22.96 18.52 -4.62
C LYS A 347 -23.67 17.25 -4.14
N SER A 348 -24.60 16.74 -4.94
CA SER A 348 -25.44 15.59 -4.60
C SER A 348 -24.96 14.32 -5.33
N MET A 349 -24.79 13.23 -4.58
CA MET A 349 -24.49 11.91 -5.14
C MET A 349 -25.64 11.42 -6.02
N ALA A 350 -26.89 11.61 -5.57
CA ALA A 350 -28.08 11.26 -6.35
C ALA A 350 -28.13 11.97 -7.71
N LYS A 351 -27.80 13.27 -7.75
CA LYS A 351 -27.74 14.00 -9.03
C LYS A 351 -26.65 13.45 -9.96
N ALA A 352 -25.50 13.08 -9.42
CA ALA A 352 -24.40 12.53 -10.20
C ALA A 352 -24.78 11.19 -10.84
N PHE A 353 -25.26 10.21 -10.06
CA PHE A 353 -25.67 8.91 -10.61
C PHE A 353 -26.91 8.98 -11.50
N ALA A 354 -27.83 9.93 -11.27
CA ALA A 354 -28.95 10.17 -12.19
C ALA A 354 -28.51 10.76 -13.53
N THR A 355 -27.45 11.59 -13.53
CA THR A 355 -26.93 12.21 -14.77
C THR A 355 -26.01 11.25 -15.55
N HIS A 356 -25.35 10.33 -14.86
CA HIS A 356 -24.39 9.37 -15.41
C HIS A 356 -24.85 7.93 -15.14
N PRO A 357 -25.94 7.46 -15.80
CA PRO A 357 -26.48 6.12 -15.62
C PRO A 357 -25.48 4.99 -15.94
N GLU A 358 -24.48 5.27 -16.77
CA GLU A 358 -23.42 4.35 -17.17
C GLU A 358 -22.33 4.11 -16.11
N ALA A 359 -22.30 4.92 -15.04
CA ALA A 359 -21.30 4.80 -13.99
C ALA A 359 -21.58 3.61 -13.07
N THR A 360 -20.82 2.53 -13.27
CA THR A 360 -20.95 1.29 -12.48
C THR A 360 -19.96 1.20 -11.30
N VAL A 361 -19.01 2.13 -11.21
CA VAL A 361 -17.97 2.15 -10.17
C VAL A 361 -18.04 3.43 -9.36
N MET A 362 -17.91 3.32 -8.04
CA MET A 362 -17.64 4.47 -7.18
C MET A 362 -16.27 4.31 -6.52
N VAL A 363 -15.45 5.36 -6.55
CA VAL A 363 -14.21 5.43 -5.77
C VAL A 363 -14.40 6.50 -4.70
N THR A 364 -14.42 6.10 -3.42
CA THR A 364 -14.65 7.04 -2.32
C THR A 364 -13.38 7.33 -1.52
N PHE A 365 -13.05 8.63 -1.46
CA PHE A 365 -12.02 9.20 -0.60
C PHE A 365 -12.65 9.93 0.59
N ALA A 366 -13.83 9.47 1.04
CA ALA A 366 -14.41 9.90 2.29
C ALA A 366 -13.45 9.64 3.46
N SER A 367 -13.47 10.52 4.45
CA SER A 367 -12.71 10.29 5.69
C SER A 367 -13.30 9.11 6.46
N LEU A 368 -12.52 8.52 7.38
CA LEU A 368 -12.98 7.48 8.30
C LEU A 368 -14.27 7.82 9.06
N ARG A 369 -14.56 9.12 9.23
CA ARG A 369 -15.75 9.62 9.94
C ARG A 369 -17.01 9.62 9.08
N SER A 370 -16.88 9.80 7.77
CA SER A 370 -18.00 10.00 6.84
C SER A 370 -18.21 8.83 5.89
N VAL A 371 -17.23 7.93 5.77
CA VAL A 371 -17.23 6.84 4.79
C VAL A 371 -18.38 5.86 4.98
N TYR A 372 -18.76 5.57 6.23
CA TYR A 372 -19.87 4.66 6.52
C TYR A 372 -21.19 5.13 5.90
N GLU A 373 -21.58 6.38 6.17
CA GLU A 373 -22.81 6.97 5.60
C GLU A 373 -22.69 7.15 4.08
N THR A 374 -21.50 7.53 3.58
CA THR A 374 -21.24 7.70 2.15
C THR A 374 -21.46 6.41 1.37
N VAL A 375 -20.97 5.28 1.89
CA VAL A 375 -21.12 3.97 1.23
C VAL A 375 -22.57 3.47 1.35
N LEU A 376 -23.26 3.71 2.47
CA LEU A 376 -24.68 3.36 2.60
C LEU A 376 -25.58 4.13 1.62
N GLU A 377 -25.28 5.42 1.39
CA GLU A 377 -25.95 6.23 0.36
C GLU A 377 -25.66 5.65 -1.04
N ALA A 378 -24.39 5.36 -1.35
CA ALA A 378 -23.99 4.81 -2.64
C ALA A 378 -24.68 3.46 -2.94
N LEU A 379 -24.80 2.60 -1.93
CA LEU A 379 -25.49 1.32 -2.05
C LEU A 379 -26.98 1.48 -2.41
N GLN A 380 -27.59 2.67 -2.33
CA GLN A 380 -28.96 2.87 -2.82
C GLN A 380 -29.09 2.95 -4.34
N PHE A 381 -27.99 3.15 -5.08
CA PHE A 381 -28.00 3.25 -6.54
C PHE A 381 -27.78 1.87 -7.19
N PRO A 382 -28.80 1.27 -7.85
CA PRO A 382 -28.73 -0.09 -8.37
C PRO A 382 -27.74 -0.28 -9.53
N GLN A 383 -27.31 0.81 -10.18
CA GLN A 383 -26.31 0.78 -11.25
C GLN A 383 -24.87 0.50 -10.76
N ILE A 384 -24.60 0.71 -9.46
CA ILE A 384 -23.26 0.52 -8.90
C ILE A 384 -23.01 -0.97 -8.72
N ARG A 385 -21.89 -1.45 -9.25
CA ARG A 385 -21.42 -2.84 -9.08
C ARG A 385 -20.17 -2.93 -8.20
N VAL A 386 -19.36 -1.86 -8.16
CA VAL A 386 -18.11 -1.83 -7.39
C VAL A 386 -17.99 -0.53 -6.61
N ILE A 387 -17.64 -0.62 -5.34
CA ILE A 387 -17.26 0.53 -4.50
C ILE A 387 -15.87 0.31 -3.95
N ALA A 388 -14.93 1.18 -4.31
CA ALA A 388 -13.59 1.21 -3.73
C ALA A 388 -13.53 2.19 -2.56
N ILE A 389 -13.19 1.68 -1.37
CA ILE A 389 -13.18 2.43 -0.11
C ILE A 389 -11.74 2.69 0.30
N ILE A 390 -11.27 3.93 0.11
CA ILE A 390 -9.85 4.28 0.34
C ILE A 390 -9.53 4.50 1.82
N ALA A 391 -10.51 4.96 2.60
CA ALA A 391 -10.33 5.33 4.01
C ALA A 391 -9.75 4.20 4.86
N GLU A 392 -8.73 4.49 5.66
CA GLU A 392 -8.22 3.64 6.73
C GLU A 392 -8.82 4.06 8.09
N GLY A 393 -8.87 3.14 9.05
CA GLY A 393 -9.38 3.41 10.40
C GLY A 393 -10.91 3.43 10.47
N VAL A 394 -11.58 2.64 9.64
CA VAL A 394 -13.03 2.46 9.69
C VAL A 394 -13.37 1.44 10.80
N PRO A 395 -14.27 1.77 11.74
CA PRO A 395 -14.71 0.83 12.77
C PRO A 395 -15.15 -0.52 12.20
N GLU A 396 -14.62 -1.61 12.77
CA GLU A 396 -14.83 -2.98 12.29
C GLU A 396 -16.33 -3.31 12.19
N ASN A 397 -17.11 -2.81 13.15
CA ASN A 397 -18.56 -3.01 13.18
C ASN A 397 -19.29 -2.22 12.08
N GLN A 398 -18.80 -1.04 11.71
CA GLN A 398 -19.33 -0.30 10.56
C GLN A 398 -19.01 -1.04 9.27
N THR A 399 -17.76 -1.49 9.08
CA THR A 399 -17.34 -2.27 7.90
C THR A 399 -18.16 -3.55 7.74
N ARG A 400 -18.40 -4.31 8.82
CA ARG A 400 -19.28 -5.50 8.78
C ARG A 400 -20.71 -5.21 8.30
N LYS A 401 -21.27 -4.05 8.69
CA LYS A 401 -22.61 -3.65 8.22
C LYS A 401 -22.58 -3.29 6.74
N LEU A 402 -21.54 -2.61 6.27
CA LEU A 402 -21.34 -2.32 4.85
C LEU A 402 -21.24 -3.61 4.04
N ILE A 403 -20.45 -4.59 4.48
CA ILE A 403 -20.31 -5.90 3.84
C ILE A 403 -21.67 -6.59 3.71
N LYS A 404 -22.46 -6.61 4.80
CA LYS A 404 -23.79 -7.22 4.79
C LYS A 404 -24.70 -6.57 3.73
N VAL A 405 -24.83 -5.24 3.76
CA VAL A 405 -25.73 -4.52 2.84
C VAL A 405 -25.23 -4.62 1.40
N ALA A 406 -23.91 -4.59 1.17
CA ALA A 406 -23.34 -4.75 -0.16
C ALA A 406 -23.59 -6.15 -0.72
N GLY A 407 -23.45 -7.20 0.11
CA GLY A 407 -23.80 -8.57 -0.26
C GLY A 407 -25.27 -8.74 -0.62
N GLU A 408 -26.18 -8.15 0.16
CA GLU A 408 -27.63 -8.13 -0.14
C GLU A 408 -27.96 -7.45 -1.48
N LYS A 409 -27.09 -6.53 -1.94
CA LYS A 409 -27.26 -5.78 -3.19
C LYS A 409 -26.38 -6.28 -4.35
N GLY A 410 -25.57 -7.32 -4.14
CA GLY A 410 -24.64 -7.82 -5.16
C GLY A 410 -23.54 -6.83 -5.55
N VAL A 411 -23.14 -5.94 -4.64
CA VAL A 411 -22.09 -4.93 -4.88
C VAL A 411 -20.75 -5.42 -4.31
N THR A 412 -19.70 -5.38 -5.12
CA THR A 412 -18.33 -5.69 -4.67
C THR A 412 -17.72 -4.49 -3.95
N LEU A 413 -17.24 -4.70 -2.72
CA LEU A 413 -16.49 -3.69 -1.97
C LEU A 413 -14.99 -4.00 -2.04
N ILE A 414 -14.16 -3.05 -2.49
CA ILE A 414 -12.69 -3.15 -2.43
C ILE A 414 -12.20 -2.20 -1.34
N GLY A 415 -11.56 -2.71 -0.30
CA GLY A 415 -11.25 -1.97 0.93
C GLY A 415 -12.24 -2.28 2.07
N PRO A 416 -12.22 -1.53 3.19
CA PRO A 416 -11.50 -0.27 3.41
C PRO A 416 -9.98 -0.43 3.57
N ALA A 417 -9.28 0.68 3.85
CA ALA A 417 -7.83 0.73 4.05
C ALA A 417 -7.04 0.18 2.85
N THR A 418 -7.39 0.64 1.65
CA THR A 418 -6.74 0.21 0.40
C THR A 418 -6.40 1.38 -0.51
N VAL A 419 -5.42 1.16 -1.40
CA VAL A 419 -5.21 2.03 -2.56
C VAL A 419 -6.19 1.71 -3.70
N GLY A 420 -6.77 0.51 -3.70
CA GLY A 420 -7.70 0.00 -4.70
C GLY A 420 -7.11 -1.16 -5.50
N GLY A 421 -6.82 -0.93 -6.78
CA GLY A 421 -6.49 -1.96 -7.75
C GLY A 421 -6.31 -1.41 -9.16
N ILE A 422 -5.77 -2.24 -10.04
CA ILE A 422 -5.46 -1.89 -11.42
C ILE A 422 -5.71 -3.07 -12.35
N LYS A 423 -6.34 -2.81 -13.49
CA LYS A 423 -6.48 -3.72 -14.61
C LYS A 423 -5.82 -3.05 -15.83
N PRO A 424 -4.55 -3.38 -16.14
CA PRO A 424 -3.80 -2.80 -17.24
C PRO A 424 -4.56 -2.79 -18.57
N GLY A 425 -4.53 -1.64 -19.26
CA GLY A 425 -5.30 -1.43 -20.49
C GLY A 425 -6.79 -1.15 -20.30
N CYS A 426 -7.32 -1.32 -19.09
CA CYS A 426 -8.74 -1.19 -18.79
C CYS A 426 -9.01 -0.08 -17.79
N PHE A 427 -8.66 -0.20 -16.51
CA PHE A 427 -9.06 0.76 -15.47
C PHE A 427 -8.09 0.71 -14.29
N LYS A 428 -7.90 1.84 -13.60
CA LYS A 428 -7.21 1.86 -12.30
C LYS A 428 -8.01 2.65 -11.28
N ILE A 429 -7.97 2.19 -10.03
CA ILE A 429 -8.65 2.85 -8.92
C ILE A 429 -7.73 3.93 -8.34
N GLY A 430 -8.13 5.19 -8.47
CA GLY A 430 -7.50 6.32 -7.81
C GLY A 430 -5.99 6.38 -8.02
N ASN A 431 -5.24 6.31 -6.92
CA ASN A 431 -3.79 6.46 -6.91
C ASN A 431 -3.02 5.17 -7.23
N THR A 432 -3.69 4.04 -7.48
CA THR A 432 -3.01 2.75 -7.73
C THR A 432 -2.04 2.86 -8.92
N GLY A 433 -0.87 2.22 -8.80
CA GLY A 433 0.20 2.27 -9.81
C GLY A 433 1.01 3.56 -9.82
N GLY A 434 0.60 4.57 -9.04
CA GLY A 434 1.30 5.84 -8.90
C GLY A 434 1.38 6.70 -10.15
N MET A 435 2.52 7.35 -10.33
CA MET A 435 2.77 8.29 -11.42
C MET A 435 3.06 7.58 -12.75
N MET A 436 2.99 8.34 -13.83
CA MET A 436 3.12 7.81 -15.20
C MET A 436 4.46 7.11 -15.45
N ASP A 437 5.53 7.57 -14.81
CA ASP A 437 6.84 6.91 -14.89
C ASP A 437 6.78 5.45 -14.42
N ASN A 438 6.09 5.18 -13.31
CA ASN A 438 5.90 3.83 -12.80
C ASN A 438 4.92 3.00 -13.65
N ILE A 439 3.84 3.62 -14.16
CA ILE A 439 2.90 2.95 -15.10
C ILE A 439 3.64 2.44 -16.34
N LEU A 440 4.58 3.24 -16.87
CA LEU A 440 5.39 2.85 -18.02
C LEU A 440 6.46 1.83 -17.66
N ALA A 441 7.19 2.05 -16.57
CA ALA A 441 8.28 1.15 -16.12
C ALA A 441 7.77 -0.26 -15.81
N SER A 442 6.63 -0.36 -15.12
CA SER A 442 5.97 -1.64 -14.80
C SER A 442 5.07 -2.17 -15.93
N LYS A 443 5.07 -1.50 -17.09
CA LYS A 443 4.30 -1.87 -18.28
C LYS A 443 2.78 -2.05 -18.01
N LEU A 444 2.21 -1.21 -17.15
CA LEU A 444 0.80 -1.30 -16.71
C LEU A 444 -0.21 -0.72 -17.71
N TYR A 445 0.24 -0.21 -18.86
CA TYR A 445 -0.64 0.37 -19.90
C TYR A 445 -1.28 -0.70 -20.81
N ARG A 446 -0.89 -1.97 -20.69
CA ARG A 446 -1.41 -3.10 -21.47
C ARG A 446 -1.47 -4.37 -20.61
N PRO A 447 -2.45 -5.25 -20.83
CA PRO A 447 -2.56 -6.50 -20.07
C PRO A 447 -1.35 -7.41 -20.33
N GLY A 448 -0.88 -8.08 -19.28
CA GLY A 448 -0.17 -9.36 -19.39
C GLY A 448 -1.07 -10.50 -18.92
N SER A 449 -0.50 -11.58 -18.41
CA SER A 449 -1.24 -12.79 -18.05
C SER A 449 -1.27 -13.10 -16.55
N VAL A 450 -0.61 -12.29 -15.72
CA VAL A 450 -0.51 -12.56 -14.26
C VAL A 450 -1.51 -11.73 -13.48
N ALA A 451 -2.45 -12.38 -12.79
CA ALA A 451 -3.32 -11.72 -11.82
C ALA A 451 -2.78 -11.87 -10.38
N TYR A 452 -3.04 -10.87 -9.54
CA TYR A 452 -2.66 -10.94 -8.13
C TYR A 452 -3.70 -10.32 -7.21
N VAL A 453 -3.68 -10.75 -5.96
CA VAL A 453 -4.42 -10.11 -4.88
C VAL A 453 -3.53 -9.96 -3.64
N SER A 454 -3.56 -8.79 -3.03
CA SER A 454 -2.78 -8.47 -1.82
C SER A 454 -3.62 -7.71 -0.79
N ARG A 455 -3.22 -7.69 0.48
CA ARG A 455 -3.78 -6.73 1.46
C ARG A 455 -3.15 -5.35 1.34
N SER A 456 -1.82 -5.31 1.26
CA SER A 456 -1.06 -4.05 1.22
C SER A 456 -1.08 -3.42 -0.17
N GLY A 457 -1.57 -2.17 -0.24
CA GLY A 457 -1.43 -1.36 -1.46
C GLY A 457 0.02 -1.00 -1.78
N GLY A 458 0.89 -0.86 -0.77
CA GLY A 458 2.32 -0.64 -1.01
C GLY A 458 2.97 -1.84 -1.71
N LEU A 459 2.69 -3.04 -1.21
CA LEU A 459 3.22 -4.27 -1.81
C LEU A 459 2.56 -4.61 -3.14
N SER A 460 1.30 -4.21 -3.38
CA SER A 460 0.67 -4.39 -4.70
C SER A 460 1.46 -3.70 -5.80
N ASN A 461 2.03 -2.53 -5.52
CA ASN A 461 2.86 -1.82 -6.50
C ASN A 461 4.28 -2.40 -6.60
N GLU A 462 4.78 -3.07 -5.55
CA GLU A 462 5.99 -3.89 -5.67
C GLU A 462 5.75 -5.12 -6.55
N LEU A 463 4.57 -5.75 -6.43
CA LEU A 463 4.16 -6.85 -7.32
C LEU A 463 4.06 -6.38 -8.76
N ASN A 464 3.51 -5.19 -9.04
CA ASN A 464 3.52 -4.62 -10.39
C ASN A 464 4.94 -4.56 -10.99
N ASN A 465 5.93 -4.14 -10.20
CA ASN A 465 7.32 -4.06 -10.63
C ASN A 465 7.95 -5.44 -10.83
N ILE A 466 7.78 -6.34 -9.85
CA ILE A 466 8.32 -7.71 -9.92
C ILE A 466 7.72 -8.46 -11.10
N ILE A 467 6.40 -8.43 -11.27
CA ILE A 467 5.69 -9.09 -12.38
C ILE A 467 6.09 -8.43 -13.70
N GLY A 468 6.08 -7.10 -13.80
CA GLY A 468 6.46 -6.38 -15.02
C GLY A 468 7.89 -6.66 -15.50
N ALA A 469 8.79 -6.98 -14.56
CA ALA A 469 10.18 -7.36 -14.84
C ALA A 469 10.36 -8.85 -15.19
N ASN A 470 9.50 -9.75 -14.65
CA ASN A 470 9.72 -11.20 -14.72
C ASN A 470 8.63 -11.97 -15.49
N SER A 471 7.62 -11.30 -16.04
CA SER A 471 6.62 -11.89 -16.93
C SER A 471 6.23 -10.95 -18.08
N ASP A 472 5.22 -11.35 -18.84
CA ASP A 472 4.56 -10.52 -19.85
C ASP A 472 3.78 -9.32 -19.24
N GLY A 473 3.51 -9.36 -17.93
CA GLY A 473 2.95 -8.26 -17.14
C GLY A 473 1.71 -8.64 -16.34
N VAL A 474 1.12 -7.63 -15.71
CA VAL A 474 -0.09 -7.80 -14.87
C VAL A 474 -1.34 -7.83 -15.75
N PHE A 475 -2.24 -8.80 -15.50
CA PHE A 475 -3.59 -8.85 -16.05
C PHE A 475 -4.57 -8.04 -15.20
N GLU A 476 -4.64 -8.33 -13.89
CA GLU A 476 -5.46 -7.62 -12.92
C GLU A 476 -4.84 -7.75 -11.52
N GLY A 477 -4.76 -6.63 -10.80
CA GLY A 477 -4.17 -6.56 -9.46
C GLY A 477 -5.10 -5.86 -8.49
N ILE A 478 -5.52 -6.53 -7.42
CA ILE A 478 -6.39 -5.95 -6.38
C ILE A 478 -5.67 -5.91 -5.04
N ALA A 479 -5.73 -4.76 -4.37
CA ALA A 479 -5.41 -4.65 -2.95
C ALA A 479 -6.72 -4.64 -2.14
N ILE A 480 -6.99 -5.70 -1.38
CA ILE A 480 -8.25 -5.84 -0.60
C ILE A 480 -8.30 -4.95 0.64
N GLY A 481 -7.12 -4.50 1.11
CA GLY A 481 -6.98 -3.58 2.23
C GLY A 481 -6.49 -4.21 3.54
N GLY A 482 -6.04 -3.34 4.45
CA GLY A 482 -5.44 -3.71 5.74
C GLY A 482 -6.44 -4.00 6.86
N ASP A 483 -7.71 -3.63 6.70
CA ASP A 483 -8.74 -3.82 7.72
C ASP A 483 -8.98 -5.30 8.06
N ARG A 484 -9.49 -5.56 9.28
CA ARG A 484 -9.77 -6.91 9.77
C ARG A 484 -10.82 -7.65 8.94
N TYR A 485 -11.82 -6.92 8.45
CA TYR A 485 -12.90 -7.44 7.64
C TYR A 485 -12.88 -6.70 6.29
N PRO A 486 -12.07 -7.14 5.32
CA PRO A 486 -12.07 -6.51 4.00
C PRO A 486 -13.42 -6.74 3.31
N GLY A 487 -13.82 -5.80 2.46
CA GLY A 487 -15.08 -5.82 1.73
C GLY A 487 -15.22 -6.98 0.74
N SER A 488 -14.07 -7.46 0.26
CA SER A 488 -13.87 -8.65 -0.56
C SER A 488 -12.58 -9.33 -0.11
N THR A 489 -12.54 -10.64 -0.22
CA THR A 489 -11.48 -11.49 0.33
C THR A 489 -10.54 -11.98 -0.75
N TYR A 490 -9.43 -12.60 -0.34
CA TYR A 490 -8.53 -13.27 -1.28
C TYR A 490 -9.27 -14.26 -2.16
N THR A 491 -10.09 -15.12 -1.56
CA THR A 491 -10.86 -16.15 -2.27
C THR A 491 -11.80 -15.54 -3.30
N ASP A 492 -12.48 -14.44 -2.98
CA ASP A 492 -13.39 -13.78 -3.93
C ASP A 492 -12.66 -13.33 -5.21
N HIS A 493 -11.43 -12.83 -5.08
CA HIS A 493 -10.66 -12.39 -6.23
C HIS A 493 -9.99 -13.54 -6.99
N ILE A 494 -9.47 -14.54 -6.29
CA ILE A 494 -8.93 -15.78 -6.86
C ILE A 494 -10.01 -16.47 -7.71
N LEU A 495 -11.20 -16.68 -7.15
CA LEU A 495 -12.30 -17.31 -7.90
C LEU A 495 -12.73 -16.51 -9.16
N ARG A 496 -12.63 -15.18 -9.14
CA ARG A 496 -12.83 -14.37 -10.37
C ARG A 496 -11.70 -14.57 -11.37
N TYR A 497 -10.46 -14.65 -10.90
CA TYR A 497 -9.30 -14.85 -11.78
C TYR A 497 -9.34 -16.24 -12.42
N GLU A 498 -9.64 -17.26 -11.64
CA GLU A 498 -9.87 -18.63 -12.10
C GLU A 498 -10.93 -18.73 -13.19
N LYS A 499 -12.00 -17.92 -13.12
CA LYS A 499 -13.09 -17.89 -14.09
C LYS A 499 -12.85 -17.00 -15.32
N ASP A 500 -11.82 -16.15 -15.32
CA ASP A 500 -11.52 -15.27 -16.45
C ASP A 500 -10.56 -15.96 -17.43
N ASP A 501 -11.12 -16.63 -18.44
CA ASP A 501 -10.35 -17.36 -19.47
C ASP A 501 -9.38 -16.48 -20.28
N ARG A 502 -9.49 -15.15 -20.19
CA ARG A 502 -8.58 -14.20 -20.86
C ARG A 502 -7.20 -14.10 -20.18
N GLN A 503 -7.01 -14.76 -19.05
CA GLN A 503 -5.70 -14.85 -18.36
C GLN A 503 -4.71 -15.83 -19.03
N VAL A 504 -5.00 -16.34 -20.23
CA VAL A 504 -4.29 -17.49 -20.84
C VAL A 504 -3.58 -17.12 -22.16
N ASP A 505 -2.25 -17.35 -22.24
CA ASP A 505 -1.46 -17.35 -23.50
C ASP A 505 -1.20 -18.79 -23.99
N PRO A 506 -1.75 -19.24 -25.14
CA PRO A 506 -1.55 -20.56 -25.77
C PRO A 506 -0.12 -21.12 -25.86
N GLY A 507 0.95 -20.32 -25.78
CA GLY A 507 2.30 -20.75 -26.19
C GLY A 507 3.38 -20.95 -25.11
N ALA A 508 3.19 -20.59 -23.85
CA ALA A 508 4.29 -20.56 -22.88
C ALA A 508 4.48 -21.91 -22.14
N ASN A 509 5.31 -22.78 -22.72
CA ASN A 509 5.93 -23.91 -22.04
C ASN A 509 7.17 -23.40 -21.29
N ASP A 510 7.03 -22.96 -20.04
CA ASP A 510 8.09 -22.96 -19.02
C ASP A 510 7.51 -22.57 -17.66
N GLY A 511 7.57 -23.51 -16.71
CA GLY A 511 6.87 -23.41 -15.43
C GLY A 511 7.49 -22.41 -14.46
N PHE A 512 6.71 -21.38 -14.11
CA PHE A 512 6.95 -20.56 -12.91
C PHE A 512 5.62 -20.25 -12.22
N SER A 513 5.35 -20.94 -11.11
CA SER A 513 4.29 -20.58 -10.15
C SER A 513 4.92 -19.84 -8.97
N ILE A 514 4.63 -18.56 -8.78
CA ILE A 514 5.00 -17.85 -7.54
C ILE A 514 3.90 -18.13 -6.51
N SER A 515 4.03 -19.24 -5.80
CA SER A 515 3.38 -19.42 -4.49
C SER A 515 4.39 -19.03 -3.42
N LEU A 516 4.19 -17.88 -2.80
CA LEU A 516 4.85 -17.56 -1.52
C LEU A 516 3.98 -18.15 -0.40
N GLU A 517 3.88 -19.48 -0.37
CA GLU A 517 3.37 -20.21 0.79
C GLU A 517 4.52 -20.35 1.80
N ASP A 518 4.57 -19.46 2.79
CA ASP A 518 5.33 -19.77 4.00
C ASP A 518 4.37 -20.32 5.06
N LYS A 519 4.35 -21.65 5.18
CA LYS A 519 3.59 -22.37 6.21
C LYS A 519 4.26 -22.17 7.56
N LYS A 520 4.15 -20.99 8.18
CA LYS A 520 4.29 -20.83 9.65
C LYS A 520 3.93 -19.48 10.29
N SER A 521 3.50 -18.45 9.57
CA SER A 521 2.98 -17.23 10.23
C SER A 521 1.72 -16.67 9.56
N GLU A 522 0.66 -16.44 10.34
CA GLU A 522 -0.64 -15.95 9.86
C GLU A 522 -0.64 -14.45 9.47
N SER A 523 0.51 -13.80 9.31
CA SER A 523 0.61 -12.33 9.25
C SER A 523 0.83 -11.69 7.87
N SER A 524 1.07 -12.45 6.80
CA SER A 524 1.40 -11.85 5.50
C SER A 524 1.07 -12.75 4.29
N PHE A 525 -0.17 -13.25 4.21
CA PHE A 525 -0.57 -14.05 3.05
C PHE A 525 -0.57 -13.21 1.76
N LEU A 526 0.20 -13.65 0.77
CA LEU A 526 0.15 -13.21 -0.63
C LEU A 526 -0.48 -14.36 -1.42
N ALA A 527 -1.45 -14.05 -2.28
CA ALA A 527 -1.95 -15.02 -3.24
C ALA A 527 -1.78 -14.43 -4.65
N ALA A 528 -0.81 -14.98 -5.37
CA ALA A 528 -0.73 -14.84 -6.81
C ALA A 528 -1.26 -16.16 -7.37
N GLU A 529 -2.39 -16.10 -8.04
CA GLU A 529 -2.87 -17.24 -8.79
C GLU A 529 -2.21 -17.15 -10.17
N TYR A 530 -1.12 -17.89 -10.31
CA TYR A 530 -0.71 -18.33 -11.62
C TYR A 530 -1.54 -19.57 -11.91
N LYS A 531 -2.52 -19.45 -12.79
CA LYS A 531 -3.22 -20.63 -13.29
C LYS A 531 -2.22 -21.42 -14.12
N LYS A 532 -1.60 -22.39 -13.45
CA LYS A 532 -0.60 -23.27 -14.02
C LYS A 532 -1.28 -24.05 -15.13
N ARG A 533 -0.71 -23.96 -16.33
CA ARG A 533 -0.99 -24.86 -17.44
C ARG A 533 -0.51 -26.27 -17.09
#